data_AF-A0A958Q066-F1
#
_entry.id   AF-A0A958Q066-F1
#
_cell.length_a   1.000
_cell.length_b   1.000
_cell.length_c   1.000
_cell.angle_alpha   90.00
_cell.angle_beta   90.00
_cell.angle_gamma   90.00
#
_symmetry.space_group_name_H-M   'P 1'
#
loop_
_entity.id
_entity.type
_entity.pdbx_description
1 polymer ?
#
loop_
_entity_poly.entity_id
_entity_poly.type
_entity_poly.pdbx_seq_one_letter_code
_entity_poly.pdbx_strand_id
1 'polypeptide(L)'
;MKAIESVRSIDDAFFELVKSFRVLDYLLPSNRKKERNEFFFFLSQGKRYNPQFEYSRPEIDLEKLRSEIEGLKIEAGPLESLYRNTFSELIHRIDLLLSIGKESFTELSQKIFGVPSLELIQQSEAIIRKTREFADTDTFYGIRMVEEQLREQMTFHRIDGWTVRQEKNTIWWAECDTVHTSINLQPGILANQRMIDQFIRHMIDVSVFRWSNGRRQPLKIFSLGFDRQDETEDGLSLELELRFQPYQDHHLRRYAGRVLAVSQSMKHSFFEVYQELAKYFSPERAYNMTERCKIGLSDTSQNGGFLRDHIFLQGRNKLKALKTPQLKLLYLGKVSIQYLDVLQTLLDDKEILHPAHLPLYLR
;
A
#
# COMPACT_ATOMS: atom_id res chain seq x y z
N MET A 1 24.38 26.17 -7.41
CA MET A 1 23.46 26.05 -6.26
C MET A 1 23.15 24.57 -6.14
N LYS A 2 23.26 23.98 -4.94
CA LYS A 2 22.95 22.55 -4.77
C LYS A 2 21.47 22.33 -5.07
N ALA A 3 21.11 21.21 -5.71
CA ALA A 3 19.73 20.91 -6.06
C ALA A 3 18.81 20.95 -4.83
N ILE A 4 19.28 20.45 -3.69
CA ILE A 4 18.56 20.42 -2.41
C ILE A 4 18.33 21.83 -1.82
N GLU A 5 19.25 22.77 -2.01
CA GLU A 5 19.11 24.13 -1.46
C GLU A 5 17.92 24.85 -2.10
N SER A 6 17.69 24.62 -3.41
CA SER A 6 16.60 25.24 -4.17
C SER A 6 15.19 24.83 -3.70
N VAL A 7 15.06 23.67 -3.05
CA VAL A 7 13.75 23.12 -2.65
C VAL A 7 13.55 23.04 -1.14
N ARG A 8 14.53 23.43 -0.32
CA ARG A 8 14.45 23.26 1.14
C ARG A 8 13.23 23.96 1.76
N SER A 9 12.99 25.21 1.38
CA SER A 9 11.87 25.98 1.92
C SER A 9 10.51 25.34 1.57
N ILE A 10 10.36 24.82 0.35
CA ILE A 10 9.10 24.22 -0.09
C ILE A 10 8.91 22.82 0.50
N ASP A 11 10.00 22.09 0.71
CA ASP A 11 10.02 20.79 1.39
C ASP A 11 9.55 20.89 2.85
N ASP A 12 10.05 21.89 3.59
CA ASP A 12 9.63 22.13 4.98
C ASP A 12 8.15 22.56 5.04
N ALA A 13 7.72 23.47 4.15
CA ALA A 13 6.32 23.88 4.07
C ALA A 13 5.38 22.71 3.74
N PHE A 14 5.76 21.88 2.76
CA PHE A 14 5.01 20.69 2.39
C PHE A 14 4.94 19.69 3.55
N PHE A 15 6.05 19.45 4.24
CA PHE A 15 6.09 18.56 5.40
C PHE A 15 5.13 19.00 6.50
N GLU A 16 5.11 20.29 6.83
CA GLU A 16 4.21 20.82 7.86
C GLU A 16 2.73 20.64 7.52
N LEU A 17 2.37 20.74 6.24
CA LEU A 17 0.99 20.54 5.77
C LEU A 17 0.53 19.08 5.88
N VAL A 18 1.41 18.12 5.60
CA VAL A 18 1.01 16.72 5.34
C VAL A 18 1.47 15.72 6.40
N LYS A 19 2.29 16.14 7.37
CA LYS A 19 2.88 15.24 8.39
C LYS A 19 1.87 14.43 9.21
N SER A 20 0.62 14.91 9.35
CA SER A 20 -0.45 14.23 10.08
C SER A 20 -1.48 13.55 9.17
N PHE A 21 -1.37 13.72 7.85
CA PHE A 21 -2.38 13.27 6.91
C PHE A 21 -2.13 11.83 6.46
N ARG A 22 -3.13 10.96 6.66
CA ARG A 22 -3.11 9.55 6.23
C ARG A 22 -4.34 9.25 5.38
N VAL A 23 -4.13 9.00 4.08
CA VAL A 23 -5.24 8.70 3.13
C VAL A 23 -6.02 7.45 3.54
N LEU A 24 -5.33 6.41 4.00
CA LEU A 24 -5.93 5.12 4.31
C LEU A 24 -6.93 5.16 5.47
N ASP A 25 -6.84 6.14 6.36
CA ASP A 25 -7.68 6.25 7.56
C ASP A 25 -9.13 6.58 7.21
N TYR A 26 -9.36 7.16 6.03
CA TYR A 26 -10.66 7.64 5.59
C TYR A 26 -11.33 6.73 4.55
N LEU A 27 -10.64 5.66 4.12
CA LEU A 27 -11.16 4.76 3.09
C LEU A 27 -11.94 3.57 3.66
N LEU A 28 -11.92 3.31 4.96
CA LEU A 28 -12.62 2.15 5.53
C LEU A 28 -14.11 2.42 5.76
N PRO A 29 -15.01 1.55 5.26
CA PRO A 29 -16.41 1.61 5.64
C PRO A 29 -16.61 1.35 7.13
N SER A 30 -17.42 2.17 7.81
CA SER A 30 -17.73 2.04 9.23
C SER A 30 -18.57 0.79 9.53
N ASN A 31 -19.41 0.36 8.58
CA ASN A 31 -20.30 -0.77 8.70
C ASN A 31 -19.74 -2.09 8.12
N ARG A 32 -18.45 -2.13 7.75
CA ARG A 32 -17.78 -3.27 7.10
C ARG A 32 -18.08 -4.65 7.71
N LYS A 33 -18.01 -4.77 9.05
CA LYS A 33 -18.25 -6.04 9.76
C LYS A 33 -19.70 -6.52 9.62
N LYS A 34 -20.65 -5.58 9.69
CA LYS A 34 -22.08 -5.85 9.52
C LYS A 34 -22.35 -6.35 8.10
N GLU A 35 -21.88 -5.60 7.11
CA GLU A 35 -22.06 -5.92 5.68
C GLU A 35 -21.45 -7.26 5.30
N ARG A 36 -20.28 -7.61 5.85
CA ARG A 36 -19.68 -8.94 5.67
C ARG A 36 -20.57 -10.06 6.19
N ASN A 37 -21.14 -9.89 7.39
CA ASN A 37 -22.00 -10.91 7.97
C ASN A 37 -23.31 -11.05 7.18
N GLU A 38 -23.90 -9.94 6.74
CA GLU A 38 -25.09 -9.95 5.88
C GLU A 38 -24.81 -10.64 4.54
N PHE A 39 -23.67 -10.33 3.91
CA PHE A 39 -23.27 -10.97 2.66
C PHE A 39 -23.22 -12.49 2.78
N PHE A 40 -22.52 -13.03 3.79
CA PHE A 40 -22.43 -14.48 3.98
C PHE A 40 -23.77 -15.10 4.40
N PHE A 41 -24.60 -14.38 5.16
CA PHE A 41 -25.95 -14.81 5.47
C PHE A 41 -26.79 -14.99 4.19
N PHE A 42 -26.87 -13.97 3.34
CA PHE A 42 -27.60 -14.05 2.08
C PHE A 42 -27.02 -15.08 1.11
N LEU A 43 -25.69 -15.20 1.06
CA LEU A 43 -25.01 -16.22 0.26
C LEU A 43 -25.42 -17.64 0.70
N SER A 44 -25.53 -17.90 2.00
CA SER A 44 -25.98 -19.20 2.54
C SER A 44 -27.42 -19.56 2.13
N GLN A 45 -28.23 -18.55 1.81
CA GLN A 45 -29.61 -18.70 1.32
C GLN A 45 -29.68 -18.77 -0.22
N GLY A 46 -28.54 -18.78 -0.91
CA GLY A 46 -28.49 -18.73 -2.38
C GLY A 46 -28.94 -17.39 -2.97
N LYS A 47 -28.99 -16.32 -2.17
CA LYS A 47 -29.44 -15.00 -2.60
C LYS A 47 -28.26 -14.13 -3.02
N ARG A 48 -28.50 -13.28 -4.03
CA ARG A 48 -27.54 -12.23 -4.44
C ARG A 48 -27.65 -11.06 -3.48
N TYR A 49 -26.51 -10.59 -2.98
CA TYR A 49 -26.43 -9.43 -2.10
C TYR A 49 -25.16 -8.63 -2.39
N ASN A 50 -25.31 -7.32 -2.54
CA ASN A 50 -24.22 -6.38 -2.72
C ASN A 50 -24.15 -5.49 -1.46
N PRO A 51 -23.06 -5.55 -0.68
CA PRO A 51 -22.83 -4.68 0.46
C PRO A 51 -23.13 -3.21 0.19
N GLN A 52 -23.69 -2.52 1.17
CA GLN A 52 -23.93 -1.09 1.13
C GLN A 52 -22.99 -0.41 2.13
N PHE A 53 -21.93 0.23 1.64
CA PHE A 53 -20.88 0.77 2.49
C PHE A 53 -21.18 2.19 2.96
N GLU A 54 -21.02 2.38 4.27
CA GLU A 54 -21.15 3.68 4.94
C GLU A 54 -19.76 4.19 5.32
N TYR A 55 -19.51 5.48 5.10
CA TYR A 55 -18.21 6.10 5.40
C TYR A 55 -18.39 7.28 6.35
N SER A 56 -17.46 7.39 7.30
CA SER A 56 -17.37 8.56 8.17
C SER A 56 -16.73 9.73 7.43
N ARG A 57 -17.17 10.95 7.74
CA ARG A 57 -16.50 12.15 7.24
C ARG A 57 -15.12 12.29 7.89
N PRO A 58 -14.07 12.64 7.13
CA PRO A 58 -12.79 13.01 7.69
C PRO A 58 -12.92 14.15 8.70
N GLU A 59 -12.21 14.07 9.82
CA GLU A 59 -12.14 15.16 10.81
C GLU A 59 -11.30 16.34 10.30
N ILE A 60 -10.42 16.09 9.33
CA ILE A 60 -9.58 17.10 8.69
C ILE A 60 -10.35 17.83 7.57
N ASP A 61 -10.11 19.13 7.45
CA ASP A 61 -10.60 19.93 6.32
C ASP A 61 -9.77 19.63 5.06
N LEU A 62 -10.25 18.66 4.28
CA LEU A 62 -9.62 18.22 3.04
C LEU A 62 -9.59 19.31 1.97
N GLU A 63 -10.61 20.16 1.88
CA GLU A 63 -10.67 21.24 0.89
C GLU A 63 -9.63 22.32 1.19
N LYS A 64 -9.47 22.65 2.48
CA LYS A 64 -8.40 23.55 2.94
C LYS A 64 -7.02 22.97 2.63
N LEU A 65 -6.77 21.70 3.00
CA LEU A 65 -5.49 21.03 2.73
C LEU A 65 -5.18 21.01 1.23
N ARG A 66 -6.18 20.70 0.40
CA ARG A 66 -6.08 20.72 -1.07
C ARG A 66 -5.64 22.10 -1.57
N SER A 67 -6.30 23.17 -1.12
CA SER A 67 -5.98 24.55 -1.51
C SER A 67 -4.59 24.99 -1.02
N GLU A 68 -4.16 24.57 0.16
CA GLU A 68 -2.84 24.90 0.70
C GLU A 68 -1.73 24.23 -0.11
N ILE A 69 -1.92 22.98 -0.55
CA ILE A 69 -0.98 22.28 -1.42
C ILE A 69 -0.93 22.91 -2.82
N GLU A 70 -2.07 23.29 -3.40
CA GLU A 70 -2.13 24.00 -4.69
C GLU A 70 -1.41 25.36 -4.66
N GLY A 71 -1.39 26.01 -3.49
CA GLY A 71 -0.70 27.28 -3.26
C GLY A 71 0.83 27.17 -3.21
N LEU A 72 1.38 25.96 -3.08
CA LEU A 72 2.83 25.72 -3.01
C LEU A 72 3.50 26.05 -4.34
N LYS A 73 4.38 27.06 -4.33
CA LYS A 73 5.18 27.45 -5.50
C LYS A 73 6.57 26.86 -5.40
N ILE A 74 6.93 26.07 -6.40
CA ILE A 74 8.28 25.53 -6.56
C ILE A 74 9.06 26.32 -7.62
N GLU A 75 10.30 26.65 -7.29
CA GLU A 75 11.23 27.32 -8.20
C GLU A 75 11.75 26.34 -9.27
N ALA A 76 12.22 26.88 -10.40
CA ALA A 76 12.79 26.06 -11.46
C ALA A 76 14.10 25.42 -11.01
N GLY A 77 14.24 24.11 -11.23
CA GLY A 77 15.44 23.40 -10.82
C GLY A 77 15.37 21.88 -11.04
N PRO A 78 16.45 21.14 -10.72
CA PRO A 78 16.56 19.71 -11.01
C PRO A 78 15.48 18.83 -10.34
N LEU A 79 14.89 19.30 -9.23
CA LEU A 79 13.87 18.58 -8.47
C LEU A 79 12.45 19.11 -8.71
N GLU A 80 12.28 20.10 -9.60
CA GLU A 80 10.99 20.75 -9.84
C GLU A 80 9.90 19.74 -10.22
N SER A 81 10.17 18.91 -11.24
CA SER A 81 9.19 17.94 -11.73
C SER A 81 8.81 16.91 -10.68
N LEU A 82 9.76 16.47 -9.84
CA LEU A 82 9.51 15.50 -8.77
C LEU A 82 8.50 16.04 -7.75
N TYR A 83 8.71 17.25 -7.27
CA TYR A 83 7.81 17.88 -6.31
C TYR A 83 6.46 18.22 -6.96
N ARG A 84 6.43 18.76 -8.19
CA ARG A 84 5.18 19.02 -8.91
C ARG A 84 4.34 17.75 -9.06
N ASN A 85 4.96 16.63 -9.44
CA ASN A 85 4.28 15.35 -9.56
C ASN A 85 3.79 14.83 -8.20
N THR A 86 4.61 14.96 -7.15
CA THR A 86 4.23 14.55 -5.78
C THR A 86 3.06 15.38 -5.23
N PHE A 87 3.07 16.69 -5.42
CA PHE A 87 1.95 17.56 -5.03
C PHE A 87 0.69 17.23 -5.82
N SER A 88 0.82 17.05 -7.13
CA SER A 88 -0.31 16.68 -7.99
C SER A 88 -0.93 15.34 -7.60
N GLU A 89 -0.11 14.31 -7.33
CA GLU A 89 -0.62 13.01 -6.87
C GLU A 89 -1.33 13.15 -5.52
N LEU A 90 -0.78 13.93 -4.57
CA LEU A 90 -1.43 14.14 -3.29
C LEU A 90 -2.78 14.87 -3.42
N ILE A 91 -2.87 15.89 -4.28
CA ILE A 91 -4.13 16.56 -4.60
C ILE A 91 -5.14 15.55 -5.16
N HIS A 92 -4.74 14.70 -6.11
CA HIS A 92 -5.64 13.66 -6.62
C HIS A 92 -6.09 12.68 -5.53
N ARG A 93 -5.21 12.33 -4.57
CA ARG A 93 -5.59 11.49 -3.43
C ARG A 93 -6.57 12.19 -2.50
N ILE A 94 -6.46 13.50 -2.31
CA ILE A 94 -7.44 14.29 -1.55
C ILE A 94 -8.78 14.34 -2.30
N ASP A 95 -8.77 14.59 -3.60
CA ASP A 95 -9.96 14.56 -4.47
C ASP A 95 -10.63 13.17 -4.40
N LEU A 96 -9.83 12.10 -4.40
CA LEU A 96 -10.32 10.74 -4.23
C LEU A 96 -11.09 10.58 -2.91
N LEU A 97 -10.56 11.07 -1.80
CA LEU A 97 -11.27 11.03 -0.51
C LEU A 97 -12.56 11.86 -0.50
N LEU A 98 -12.53 13.06 -1.10
CA LEU A 98 -13.70 13.93 -1.25
C LEU A 98 -14.79 13.31 -2.16
N SER A 99 -14.41 12.33 -2.99
CA SER A 99 -15.30 11.62 -3.91
C SER A 99 -15.87 10.31 -3.36
N ILE A 100 -15.53 9.88 -2.13
CA ILE A 100 -16.06 8.65 -1.53
C ILE A 100 -17.61 8.67 -1.58
N GLY A 101 -18.18 7.55 -2.04
CA GLY A 101 -19.62 7.37 -2.23
C GLY A 101 -20.17 7.97 -3.53
N LYS A 102 -19.35 8.66 -4.34
CA LYS A 102 -19.74 9.29 -5.61
C LYS A 102 -19.20 8.51 -6.81
N GLU A 103 -19.82 8.68 -7.97
CA GLU A 103 -19.40 8.02 -9.23
C GLU A 103 -17.96 8.38 -9.63
N SER A 104 -17.54 9.63 -9.38
CA SER A 104 -16.20 10.13 -9.71
C SER A 104 -15.06 9.45 -8.94
N PHE A 105 -15.34 8.69 -7.87
CA PHE A 105 -14.33 7.95 -7.10
C PHE A 105 -13.54 6.98 -7.98
N THR A 106 -14.25 6.22 -8.82
CA THR A 106 -13.61 5.20 -9.66
C THR A 106 -12.68 5.84 -10.69
N GLU A 107 -13.10 6.96 -11.30
CA GLU A 107 -12.30 7.69 -12.29
C GLU A 107 -11.01 8.24 -11.68
N LEU A 108 -11.10 8.80 -10.47
CA LEU A 108 -9.93 9.28 -9.72
C LEU A 108 -9.03 8.11 -9.30
N SER A 109 -9.59 6.97 -8.89
CA SER A 109 -8.82 5.78 -8.56
C SER A 109 -8.04 5.27 -9.77
N GLN A 110 -8.68 5.23 -10.94
CA GLN A 110 -8.03 4.90 -12.21
C GLN A 110 -6.94 5.92 -12.57
N LYS A 111 -7.16 7.21 -12.34
CA LYS A 111 -6.16 8.25 -12.64
C LYS A 111 -4.90 8.10 -11.78
N ILE A 112 -5.04 7.74 -10.51
CA ILE A 112 -3.92 7.62 -9.56
C ILE A 112 -3.17 6.29 -9.76
N PHE A 113 -3.89 5.17 -9.80
CA PHE A 113 -3.28 3.84 -9.78
C PHE A 113 -3.16 3.19 -11.16
N GLY A 114 -3.88 3.71 -12.16
CA GLY A 114 -4.03 3.07 -13.46
C GLY A 114 -5.00 1.89 -13.42
N VAL A 115 -4.96 1.09 -14.48
CA VAL A 115 -5.69 -0.18 -14.61
C VAL A 115 -4.71 -1.30 -14.95
N PRO A 116 -4.98 -2.55 -14.53
CA PRO A 116 -4.13 -3.67 -14.90
C PRO A 116 -4.09 -3.87 -16.42
N SER A 117 -2.89 -4.01 -16.98
CA SER A 117 -2.73 -4.31 -18.41
C SER A 117 -3.25 -5.71 -18.76
N LEU A 118 -3.59 -5.93 -20.04
CA LEU A 118 -4.01 -7.25 -20.51
C LEU A 118 -2.95 -8.32 -20.22
N GLU A 119 -1.67 -7.99 -20.39
CA GLU A 119 -0.55 -8.88 -20.06
C GLU A 119 -0.53 -9.25 -18.56
N LEU A 120 -0.75 -8.27 -17.68
CA LEU A 120 -0.77 -8.50 -16.23
C LEU A 120 -1.97 -9.38 -15.83
N ILE A 121 -3.12 -9.20 -16.48
CA ILE A 121 -4.31 -10.03 -16.28
C ILE A 121 -4.03 -11.47 -16.72
N GLN A 122 -3.52 -11.66 -17.94
CA GLN A 122 -3.18 -12.99 -18.46
C GLN A 122 -2.12 -13.71 -17.60
N GLN A 123 -1.10 -12.97 -17.14
CA GLN A 123 -0.11 -13.49 -16.20
C GLN A 123 -0.77 -13.95 -14.89
N SER A 124 -1.70 -13.15 -14.37
CA SER A 124 -2.41 -13.45 -13.13
C SER A 124 -3.29 -14.70 -13.26
N GLU A 125 -4.03 -14.82 -14.36
CA GLU A 125 -4.80 -16.03 -14.67
C GLU A 125 -3.90 -17.26 -14.78
N ALA A 126 -2.74 -17.15 -15.43
CA ALA A 126 -1.78 -18.25 -15.55
C ALA A 126 -1.22 -18.67 -14.18
N ILE A 127 -0.90 -17.72 -13.30
CA ILE A 127 -0.49 -17.99 -11.91
C ILE A 127 -1.61 -18.73 -11.18
N ILE A 128 -2.86 -18.26 -11.27
CA ILE A 128 -4.03 -18.88 -10.63
C ILE A 128 -4.28 -20.29 -11.17
N ARG A 129 -4.01 -20.59 -12.44
CA ARG A 129 -4.18 -21.95 -12.97
C ARG A 129 -3.07 -22.91 -12.54
N LYS A 130 -1.83 -22.42 -12.43
CA LYS A 130 -0.65 -23.26 -12.12
C LYS A 130 -0.47 -23.55 -10.63
N THR A 131 -0.97 -22.66 -9.79
CA THR A 131 -0.85 -22.77 -8.33
C THR A 131 -2.12 -23.38 -7.73
N ARG A 132 -2.03 -23.86 -6.49
CA ARG A 132 -3.19 -24.32 -5.72
C ARG A 132 -3.36 -23.48 -4.47
N GLU A 133 -4.58 -23.42 -3.99
CA GLU A 133 -4.85 -22.83 -2.70
C GLU A 133 -4.24 -23.70 -1.60
N PHE A 134 -3.46 -23.08 -0.72
CA PHE A 134 -2.87 -23.75 0.44
C PHE A 134 -3.81 -23.58 1.64
N ALA A 135 -4.12 -24.69 2.30
CA ALA A 135 -4.82 -24.73 3.58
C ALA A 135 -3.83 -24.46 4.70
N ASP A 136 -4.14 -23.50 5.56
CA ASP A 136 -3.26 -23.13 6.66
C ASP A 136 -3.37 -24.18 7.78
N THR A 137 -2.36 -25.04 7.91
CA THR A 137 -2.27 -26.05 8.98
C THR A 137 -1.33 -25.62 10.10
N ASP A 138 -0.86 -24.37 10.08
CA ASP A 138 0.19 -23.92 10.97
C ASP A 138 -0.35 -23.61 12.38
N THR A 139 0.52 -23.72 13.38
CA THR A 139 0.22 -23.28 14.73
C THR A 139 0.03 -21.77 14.76
N PHE A 140 -1.07 -21.33 15.38
CA PHE A 140 -1.36 -19.91 15.56
C PHE A 140 -0.87 -19.41 16.91
N TYR A 141 -0.22 -18.25 16.91
CA TYR A 141 0.24 -17.55 18.09
C TYR A 141 -0.71 -16.42 18.45
N GLY A 142 -0.90 -16.20 19.75
CA GLY A 142 -1.64 -15.05 20.26
C GLY A 142 -0.85 -13.75 20.13
N ILE A 143 -1.57 -12.63 20.16
CA ILE A 143 -1.03 -11.27 19.96
C ILE A 143 0.23 -10.95 20.77
N ARG A 144 0.36 -11.43 22.02
CA ARG A 144 1.55 -11.17 22.86
C ARG A 144 2.84 -11.69 22.24
N MET A 145 2.80 -12.89 21.68
CA MET A 145 3.95 -13.51 21.04
C MET A 145 4.26 -12.84 19.70
N VAL A 146 3.23 -12.36 18.98
CA VAL A 146 3.40 -11.51 17.79
C VAL A 146 4.11 -10.20 18.16
N GLU A 147 3.66 -9.52 19.22
CA GLU A 147 4.27 -8.29 19.71
C GLU A 147 5.74 -8.48 20.09
N GLU A 148 6.06 -9.57 20.79
CA GLU A 148 7.43 -9.92 21.17
C GLU A 148 8.34 -10.12 19.95
N GLN A 149 7.94 -10.98 19.00
CA GLN A 149 8.72 -11.22 17.78
C GLN A 149 8.95 -9.94 16.97
N LEU A 150 7.93 -9.07 16.85
CA LEU A 150 8.08 -7.80 16.14
C LEU A 150 9.07 -6.88 16.87
N ARG A 151 9.03 -6.78 18.20
CA ARG A 151 9.98 -5.99 18.98
C ARG A 151 11.41 -6.52 18.86
N GLU A 152 11.59 -7.83 18.87
CA GLU A 152 12.89 -8.47 18.66
C GLU A 152 13.47 -8.11 17.30
N GLN A 153 12.67 -8.19 16.23
CA GLN A 153 13.12 -7.80 14.88
C GLN A 153 13.51 -6.32 14.80
N MET A 154 12.72 -5.43 15.39
CA MET A 154 13.02 -3.99 15.42
C MET A 154 14.34 -3.73 16.17
N THR A 155 14.56 -4.42 17.28
CA THR A 155 15.81 -4.34 18.06
C THR A 155 17.00 -4.88 17.25
N PHE A 156 16.84 -6.04 16.61
CA PHE A 156 17.86 -6.64 15.75
C PHE A 156 18.29 -5.72 14.61
N HIS A 157 17.33 -5.01 14.02
CA HIS A 157 17.57 -4.05 12.94
C HIS A 157 18.01 -2.65 13.41
N ARG A 158 18.13 -2.44 14.74
CA ARG A 158 18.45 -1.14 15.36
C ARG A 158 17.50 -0.05 14.90
N ILE A 159 16.20 -0.35 14.89
CA ILE A 159 15.16 0.61 14.57
C ILE A 159 14.65 1.21 15.88
N ASP A 160 15.09 2.42 16.17
CA ASP A 160 14.70 3.16 17.37
C ASP A 160 13.42 3.99 17.13
N GLY A 161 12.71 4.30 18.22
CA GLY A 161 11.55 5.20 18.21
C GLY A 161 10.24 4.60 17.71
N TRP A 162 10.24 3.34 17.29
CA TRP A 162 9.02 2.64 16.89
C TRP A 162 8.36 1.90 18.06
N THR A 163 7.03 1.93 18.09
CA THR A 163 6.24 1.21 19.10
C THR A 163 5.39 0.13 18.46
N VAL A 164 5.12 -0.96 19.18
CA VAL A 164 4.08 -1.92 18.80
C VAL A 164 2.89 -1.70 19.72
N ARG A 165 1.71 -1.48 19.15
CA ARG A 165 0.46 -1.19 19.88
C ARG A 165 -0.74 -1.88 19.25
N GLN A 166 -1.84 -1.92 19.98
CA GLN A 166 -3.09 -2.52 19.48
C GLN A 166 -4.06 -1.43 19.06
N GLU A 167 -4.66 -1.57 17.88
CA GLU A 167 -5.59 -0.59 17.29
C GLU A 167 -6.79 -1.31 16.64
N LYS A 168 -8.00 -0.87 16.99
CA LYS A 168 -9.25 -1.48 16.55
C LYS A 168 -9.53 -1.23 15.07
N ASN A 169 -9.06 -0.10 14.56
CA ASN A 169 -9.38 0.41 13.22
C ASN A 169 -8.29 0.12 12.19
N THR A 170 -7.59 -1.00 12.33
CA THR A 170 -6.64 -1.46 11.32
C THR A 170 -7.38 -2.04 10.11
N ILE A 171 -6.91 -1.72 8.90
CA ILE A 171 -7.50 -2.26 7.65
C ILE A 171 -7.33 -3.80 7.61
N TRP A 172 -6.18 -4.26 8.10
CA TRP A 172 -5.75 -5.66 8.15
C TRP A 172 -5.46 -6.08 9.59
N TRP A 173 -4.98 -7.31 9.76
CA TRP A 173 -4.57 -7.79 11.06
C TRP A 173 -3.40 -6.99 11.67
N ALA A 174 -2.63 -6.30 10.84
CA ALA A 174 -1.57 -5.37 11.25
C ALA A 174 -1.30 -4.30 10.19
N GLU A 175 -0.78 -3.15 10.60
CA GLU A 175 -0.36 -2.04 9.72
C GLU A 175 0.87 -1.32 10.28
N CYS A 176 1.58 -0.59 9.41
CA CYS A 176 2.70 0.27 9.75
C CYS A 176 2.26 1.73 9.63
N ASP A 177 2.31 2.44 10.74
CA ASP A 177 2.00 3.84 10.87
C ASP A 177 3.29 4.65 10.90
N THR A 178 3.68 5.17 9.75
CA THR A 178 4.89 6.00 9.66
C THR A 178 4.73 7.40 10.23
N VAL A 179 3.49 7.86 10.48
CA VAL A 179 3.20 9.18 11.08
C VAL A 179 3.41 9.12 12.59
N HIS A 180 2.86 8.08 13.24
CA HIS A 180 2.97 7.87 14.68
C HIS A 180 4.11 6.93 15.07
N THR A 181 4.93 6.51 14.10
CA THR A 181 6.04 5.56 14.27
C THR A 181 5.61 4.33 15.07
N SER A 182 4.57 3.65 14.59
CA SER A 182 4.02 2.48 15.27
C SER A 182 3.64 1.34 14.32
N ILE A 183 3.77 0.12 14.82
CA ILE A 183 3.15 -1.07 14.23
C ILE A 183 1.86 -1.30 15.00
N ASN A 184 0.73 -1.15 14.32
CA ASN A 184 -0.59 -1.31 14.92
C ASN A 184 -1.10 -2.72 14.62
N LEU A 185 -1.46 -3.48 15.66
CA LEU A 185 -2.02 -4.82 15.56
C LEU A 185 -3.51 -4.82 15.88
N GLN A 186 -4.29 -5.62 15.15
CA GLN A 186 -5.71 -5.79 15.48
C GLN A 186 -5.85 -6.52 16.83
N PRO A 187 -6.67 -6.02 17.78
CA PRO A 187 -6.90 -6.69 19.05
C PRO A 187 -7.41 -8.12 18.86
N GLY A 188 -6.82 -9.06 19.59
CA GLY A 188 -7.20 -10.46 19.56
C GLY A 188 -6.72 -11.24 18.32
N ILE A 189 -5.77 -10.68 17.55
CA ILE A 189 -5.23 -11.39 16.39
C ILE A 189 -4.57 -12.72 16.78
N LEU A 190 -4.79 -13.72 15.92
CA LEU A 190 -4.06 -14.96 15.87
C LEU A 190 -3.24 -14.98 14.57
N ALA A 191 -1.93 -15.18 14.67
CA ALA A 191 -1.04 -15.24 13.52
C ALA A 191 -0.09 -16.42 13.64
N ASN A 192 0.10 -17.18 12.57
CA ASN A 192 1.14 -18.20 12.52
C ASN A 192 2.50 -17.62 12.13
N GLN A 193 3.56 -18.42 12.23
CA GLN A 193 4.92 -17.96 11.95
C GLN A 193 5.07 -17.39 10.53
N ARG A 194 4.45 -18.03 9.54
CA ARG A 194 4.48 -17.55 8.14
C ARG A 194 3.88 -16.16 8.00
N MET A 195 2.75 -15.89 8.65
CA MET A 195 2.12 -14.56 8.65
C MET A 195 3.02 -13.51 9.30
N ILE A 196 3.65 -13.86 10.43
CA ILE A 196 4.57 -12.96 11.15
C ILE A 196 5.79 -12.66 10.29
N ASP A 197 6.44 -13.68 9.73
CA ASP A 197 7.60 -13.51 8.86
C ASP A 197 7.26 -12.70 7.61
N GLN A 198 6.11 -12.98 6.97
CA GLN A 198 5.61 -12.20 5.85
C GLN A 198 5.45 -10.73 6.23
N PHE A 199 4.85 -10.46 7.39
CA PHE A 199 4.68 -9.09 7.86
C PHE A 199 6.02 -8.41 8.15
N ILE A 200 6.99 -9.10 8.74
CA ILE A 200 8.34 -8.58 8.94
C ILE A 200 8.97 -8.20 7.59
N ARG A 201 8.91 -9.09 6.59
CA ARG A 201 9.46 -8.80 5.25
C ARG A 201 8.74 -7.65 4.56
N HIS A 202 7.42 -7.61 4.64
CA HIS A 202 6.61 -6.61 3.98
C HIS A 202 6.72 -5.24 4.63
N MET A 203 6.54 -5.18 5.95
CA MET A 203 6.38 -3.90 6.65
C MET A 203 7.70 -3.42 7.23
N ILE A 204 8.49 -4.30 7.86
CA ILE A 204 9.75 -3.88 8.52
C ILE A 204 10.86 -3.73 7.47
N ASP A 205 11.14 -4.78 6.71
CA ASP A 205 12.25 -4.79 5.75
C ASP A 205 12.00 -3.90 4.52
N VAL A 206 10.77 -3.38 4.32
CA VAL A 206 10.45 -2.38 3.30
C VAL A 206 9.99 -1.08 3.92
N SER A 207 8.74 -0.97 4.35
CA SER A 207 8.13 0.32 4.74
C SER A 207 8.92 1.01 5.86
N VAL A 208 9.30 0.30 6.92
CA VAL A 208 10.07 0.87 8.04
C VAL A 208 11.50 1.22 7.63
N PHE A 209 12.20 0.34 6.90
CA PHE A 209 13.56 0.64 6.42
C PHE A 209 13.59 1.88 5.52
N ARG A 210 12.65 1.96 4.57
CA ARG A 210 12.53 3.08 3.64
C ARG A 210 12.17 4.36 4.36
N TRP A 211 11.24 4.32 5.31
CA TRP A 211 10.93 5.47 6.15
C TRP A 211 12.13 5.91 6.99
N SER A 212 12.83 4.96 7.65
CA SER A 212 14.00 5.24 8.50
C SER A 212 15.14 5.87 7.69
N ASN A 213 15.44 5.32 6.51
CA ASN A 213 16.40 5.91 5.59
C ASN A 213 15.96 7.30 5.13
N GLY A 214 14.68 7.47 4.78
CA GLY A 214 14.12 8.75 4.36
C GLY A 214 14.21 9.84 5.43
N ARG A 215 14.03 9.48 6.71
CA ARG A 215 14.17 10.40 7.85
C ARG A 215 15.60 10.91 8.05
N ARG A 216 16.60 10.16 7.58
CA ARG A 216 18.01 10.55 7.60
C ARG A 216 18.40 11.46 6.45
N GLN A 217 17.57 11.55 5.40
CA GLN A 217 17.88 12.38 4.25
C GLN A 217 17.76 13.87 4.58
N PRO A 218 18.45 14.76 3.83
CA PRO A 218 18.36 16.20 4.04
C PRO A 218 16.96 16.78 3.74
N LEU A 219 16.20 16.15 2.86
CA LEU A 219 14.83 16.55 2.49
C LEU A 219 13.80 15.59 3.10
N LYS A 220 12.75 16.13 3.70
CA LYS A 220 11.66 15.42 4.38
C LYS A 220 10.79 14.62 3.44
N ILE A 221 10.67 15.03 2.17
CA ILE A 221 9.91 14.30 1.14
C ILE A 221 10.34 12.83 1.00
N PHE A 222 11.61 12.49 1.28
CA PHE A 222 12.08 11.10 1.29
C PHE A 222 11.42 10.23 2.38
N SER A 223 10.93 10.83 3.47
CA SER A 223 10.18 10.11 4.52
C SER A 223 8.66 10.16 4.30
N LEU A 224 8.17 11.18 3.59
CA LEU A 224 6.75 11.33 3.25
C LEU A 224 6.34 10.39 2.12
N GLY A 225 7.09 10.40 1.02
CA GLY A 225 6.77 9.65 -0.20
C GLY A 225 6.85 10.52 -1.46
N PHE A 226 7.41 9.96 -2.53
CA PHE A 226 7.31 10.52 -3.87
C PHE A 226 5.99 10.08 -4.53
N ASP A 227 5.59 10.71 -5.64
CA ASP A 227 4.50 10.19 -6.46
C ASP A 227 4.80 8.75 -6.92
N ARG A 228 3.78 7.90 -6.94
CA ARG A 228 3.86 6.47 -7.32
C ARG A 228 4.76 5.60 -6.45
N GLN A 229 5.17 6.08 -5.28
CA GLN A 229 6.01 5.30 -4.36
C GLN A 229 5.32 4.02 -3.91
N ASP A 230 3.98 4.01 -3.83
CA ASP A 230 3.15 2.86 -3.48
C ASP A 230 3.45 1.64 -4.36
N GLU A 231 3.57 1.82 -5.68
CA GLU A 231 3.87 0.73 -6.62
C GLU A 231 5.28 0.17 -6.39
N THR A 232 6.22 1.06 -6.04
CA THR A 232 7.60 0.69 -5.72
C THR A 232 7.67 -0.08 -4.41
N GLU A 233 6.99 0.41 -3.37
CA GLU A 233 6.93 -0.21 -2.04
C GLU A 233 6.26 -1.58 -2.11
N ASP A 234 5.06 -1.64 -2.68
CA ASP A 234 4.28 -2.87 -2.82
C ASP A 234 5.02 -3.92 -3.67
N GLY A 235 5.73 -3.47 -4.71
CA GLY A 235 6.59 -4.32 -5.53
C GLY A 235 7.77 -4.90 -4.74
N LEU A 236 8.47 -4.07 -3.95
CA LEU A 236 9.59 -4.51 -3.11
C LEU A 236 9.12 -5.50 -2.05
N SER A 237 7.97 -5.23 -1.43
CA SER A 237 7.35 -6.11 -0.44
C SER A 237 7.04 -7.47 -1.03
N LEU A 238 6.38 -7.53 -2.19
CA LEU A 238 6.10 -8.80 -2.85
C LEU A 238 7.38 -9.55 -3.26
N GLU A 239 8.39 -8.85 -3.78
CA GLU A 239 9.66 -9.48 -4.15
C GLU A 239 10.37 -10.08 -2.92
N LEU A 240 10.34 -9.39 -1.78
CA LEU A 240 10.90 -9.89 -0.53
C LEU A 240 10.13 -11.08 0.04
N GLU A 241 8.80 -11.00 0.07
CA GLU A 241 7.96 -12.12 0.52
C GLU A 241 8.28 -13.41 -0.24
N LEU A 242 8.48 -13.32 -1.55
CA LEU A 242 8.80 -14.47 -2.39
C LEU A 242 10.23 -14.98 -2.18
N ARG A 243 11.19 -14.13 -1.83
CA ARG A 243 12.58 -14.58 -1.59
C ARG A 243 12.74 -15.38 -0.31
N PHE A 244 11.95 -15.07 0.73
CA PHE A 244 12.18 -15.56 2.08
C PHE A 244 11.17 -16.60 2.58
N GLN A 245 10.14 -16.94 1.80
CA GLN A 245 9.12 -17.91 2.20
C GLN A 245 9.15 -19.19 1.36
N PRO A 246 8.98 -20.38 1.98
CA PRO A 246 8.96 -21.66 1.26
C PRO A 246 7.73 -21.83 0.34
N TYR A 247 6.76 -20.91 0.38
CA TYR A 247 5.48 -21.00 -0.34
C TYR A 247 5.28 -19.84 -1.34
N GLN A 248 6.27 -19.60 -2.19
CA GLN A 248 6.27 -18.53 -3.20
C GLN A 248 4.98 -18.50 -4.04
N ASP A 249 4.53 -19.68 -4.46
CA ASP A 249 3.36 -19.85 -5.33
C ASP A 249 2.06 -19.38 -4.67
N HIS A 250 1.91 -19.55 -3.35
CA HIS A 250 0.70 -19.14 -2.62
C HIS A 250 0.59 -17.62 -2.55
N HIS A 251 1.68 -16.94 -2.18
CA HIS A 251 1.70 -15.48 -2.11
C HIS A 251 1.47 -14.88 -3.50
N LEU A 252 2.16 -15.42 -4.52
CA LEU A 252 1.97 -14.97 -5.89
C LEU A 252 0.53 -15.16 -6.37
N ARG A 253 -0.11 -16.29 -6.02
CA ARG A 253 -1.54 -16.54 -6.29
C ARG A 253 -2.45 -15.48 -5.65
N ARG A 254 -2.19 -15.10 -4.41
CA ARG A 254 -2.97 -14.08 -3.70
C ARG A 254 -2.93 -12.74 -4.43
N TYR A 255 -1.75 -12.30 -4.88
CA TYR A 255 -1.62 -11.04 -5.61
C TYR A 255 -2.17 -11.13 -7.04
N ALA A 256 -2.06 -12.28 -7.70
CA ALA A 256 -2.75 -12.53 -8.96
C ALA A 256 -4.29 -12.43 -8.80
N GLY A 257 -4.85 -12.97 -7.70
CA GLY A 257 -6.27 -12.83 -7.37
C GLY A 257 -6.70 -11.38 -7.19
N ARG A 258 -5.84 -10.55 -6.59
CA ARG A 258 -6.06 -9.10 -6.44
C ARG A 258 -6.06 -8.35 -7.77
N VAL A 259 -5.18 -8.70 -8.70
CA VAL A 259 -5.21 -8.17 -10.08
C VAL A 259 -6.54 -8.55 -10.75
N LEU A 260 -6.95 -9.81 -10.65
CA LEU A 260 -8.22 -10.26 -11.21
C LEU A 260 -9.41 -9.51 -10.57
N ALA A 261 -9.40 -9.32 -9.24
CA ALA A 261 -10.43 -8.57 -8.53
C ALA A 261 -10.59 -7.15 -9.07
N VAL A 262 -9.47 -6.41 -9.22
CA VAL A 262 -9.46 -5.06 -9.82
C VAL A 262 -9.94 -5.09 -11.27
N SER A 263 -9.53 -6.09 -12.06
CA SER A 263 -10.00 -6.24 -13.43
C SER A 263 -11.50 -6.45 -13.53
N GLN A 264 -12.07 -7.27 -12.64
CA GLN A 264 -13.49 -7.59 -12.62
C GLN A 264 -14.32 -6.43 -12.06
N SER A 265 -13.82 -5.74 -11.02
CA SER A 265 -14.58 -4.67 -10.37
C SER A 265 -14.96 -3.54 -11.31
N MET A 266 -14.11 -3.23 -12.29
CA MET A 266 -14.38 -2.21 -13.32
C MET A 266 -15.65 -2.48 -14.16
N LYS A 267 -16.16 -3.72 -14.18
CA LYS A 267 -17.32 -4.11 -15.02
C LYS A 267 -18.47 -4.72 -14.23
N HIS A 268 -18.25 -5.03 -12.95
CA HIS A 268 -19.13 -5.92 -12.20
C HIS A 268 -19.49 -5.39 -10.81
N SER A 269 -20.66 -5.82 -10.35
CA SER A 269 -21.12 -5.64 -8.97
C SER A 269 -20.25 -6.43 -7.99
N PHE A 270 -20.33 -6.10 -6.70
CA PHE A 270 -19.61 -6.82 -5.65
C PHE A 270 -19.86 -8.33 -5.72
N PHE A 271 -21.13 -8.74 -5.81
CA PHE A 271 -21.50 -10.15 -5.83
C PHE A 271 -20.90 -10.88 -7.04
N GLU A 272 -20.89 -10.26 -8.21
CA GLU A 272 -20.32 -10.85 -9.43
C GLU A 272 -18.78 -10.97 -9.36
N VAL A 273 -18.09 -9.94 -8.84
CA VAL A 273 -16.64 -10.01 -8.58
C VAL A 273 -16.33 -11.14 -7.60
N TYR A 274 -17.10 -11.22 -6.51
CA TYR A 274 -16.98 -12.30 -5.54
C TYR A 274 -17.15 -13.67 -6.18
N GLN A 275 -18.21 -13.85 -6.99
CA GLN A 275 -18.48 -15.11 -7.68
C GLN A 275 -17.35 -15.52 -8.61
N GLU A 276 -16.74 -14.56 -9.33
CA GLU A 276 -15.59 -14.85 -10.18
C GLU A 276 -14.40 -15.34 -9.35
N LEU A 277 -14.09 -14.66 -8.24
CA LEU A 277 -12.97 -15.03 -7.37
C LEU A 277 -13.22 -16.34 -6.60
N ALA A 278 -14.46 -16.60 -6.20
CA ALA A 278 -14.85 -17.81 -5.47
C ALA A 278 -14.63 -19.11 -6.27
N LYS A 279 -14.44 -19.02 -7.59
CA LYS A 279 -14.01 -20.15 -8.44
C LYS A 279 -12.59 -20.63 -8.11
N TYR A 280 -11.76 -19.76 -7.54
CA TYR A 280 -10.32 -19.98 -7.39
C TYR A 280 -9.80 -19.85 -5.95
N PHE A 281 -10.59 -19.23 -5.07
CA PHE A 281 -10.21 -18.89 -3.71
C PHE A 281 -11.31 -19.28 -2.74
N SER A 282 -10.93 -19.53 -1.47
CA SER A 282 -11.90 -19.76 -0.41
C SER A 282 -12.90 -18.60 -0.28
N PRO A 283 -14.13 -18.85 0.20
CA PRO A 283 -15.15 -17.82 0.35
C PRO A 283 -14.65 -16.56 1.06
N GLU A 284 -13.90 -16.73 2.15
CA GLU A 284 -13.31 -15.63 2.92
C GLU A 284 -12.29 -14.82 2.11
N ARG A 285 -11.41 -15.49 1.37
CA ARG A 285 -10.39 -14.81 0.56
C ARG A 285 -11.00 -14.08 -0.64
N ALA A 286 -11.98 -14.71 -1.31
CA ALA A 286 -12.73 -14.08 -2.39
C ALA A 286 -13.46 -12.82 -1.91
N TYR A 287 -14.14 -12.89 -0.76
CA TYR A 287 -14.79 -11.73 -0.15
C TYR A 287 -13.79 -10.61 0.17
N ASN A 288 -12.68 -10.94 0.84
CA ASN A 288 -11.67 -9.95 1.22
C ASN A 288 -11.05 -9.25 0.00
N MET A 289 -10.75 -9.97 -1.08
CA MET A 289 -10.23 -9.38 -2.31
C MET A 289 -11.28 -8.49 -3.01
N THR A 290 -12.54 -8.92 -3.01
CA THR A 290 -13.66 -8.15 -3.56
C THR A 290 -13.84 -6.85 -2.78
N GLU A 291 -13.95 -6.93 -1.46
CA GLU A 291 -14.08 -5.78 -0.59
C GLU A 291 -12.99 -4.74 -0.83
N ARG A 292 -11.71 -5.16 -0.90
CA ARG A 292 -10.58 -4.26 -1.18
C ARG A 292 -10.76 -3.42 -2.44
N CYS A 293 -11.27 -4.02 -3.51
CA CYS A 293 -11.43 -3.31 -4.79
C CYS A 293 -12.77 -2.57 -4.92
N LYS A 294 -13.73 -2.80 -4.02
CA LYS A 294 -15.06 -2.14 -4.00
C LYS A 294 -15.17 -1.02 -2.98
N ILE A 295 -14.19 -0.88 -2.08
CA ILE A 295 -14.06 0.28 -1.19
C ILE A 295 -14.07 1.60 -1.99
N GLY A 296 -14.64 2.64 -1.39
CA GLY A 296 -14.87 3.95 -1.99
C GLY A 296 -16.26 4.11 -2.60
N LEU A 297 -16.94 3.00 -2.95
CA LEU A 297 -18.35 3.01 -3.36
C LEU A 297 -19.24 2.90 -2.13
N SER A 298 -20.39 3.59 -2.14
CA SER A 298 -21.46 3.35 -1.16
C SER A 298 -22.40 2.25 -1.61
N ASP A 299 -22.86 2.28 -2.87
CA ASP A 299 -23.59 1.18 -3.48
C ASP A 299 -22.61 0.28 -4.25
N THR A 300 -22.27 -0.89 -3.68
CA THR A 300 -21.32 -1.81 -4.31
C THR A 300 -21.95 -2.65 -5.44
N SER A 301 -23.24 -2.45 -5.75
CA SER A 301 -23.85 -3.01 -6.95
C SER A 301 -23.33 -2.35 -8.23
N GLN A 302 -22.85 -1.11 -8.13
CA GLN A 302 -22.21 -0.39 -9.23
C GLN A 302 -20.84 -0.99 -9.56
N ASN A 303 -20.35 -0.76 -10.78
CA ASN A 303 -18.98 -1.11 -11.15
C ASN A 303 -17.96 -0.11 -10.56
N GLY A 304 -16.67 -0.44 -10.65
CA GLY A 304 -15.57 0.38 -10.15
C GLY A 304 -15.24 0.15 -8.67
N GLY A 305 -14.66 1.18 -8.05
CA GLY A 305 -14.14 1.18 -6.68
C GLY A 305 -12.64 1.51 -6.63
N PHE A 306 -11.94 1.00 -5.62
CA PHE A 306 -10.53 1.32 -5.35
C PHE A 306 -9.57 0.40 -6.12
N LEU A 307 -9.01 0.90 -7.23
CA LEU A 307 -8.24 0.11 -8.20
C LEU A 307 -6.75 -0.06 -7.85
N ARG A 308 -6.34 0.13 -6.59
CA ARG A 308 -4.92 0.14 -6.18
C ARG A 308 -4.23 -1.22 -6.28
N ASP A 309 -4.93 -2.29 -5.97
CA ASP A 309 -4.31 -3.57 -5.57
C ASP A 309 -3.55 -4.33 -6.66
N HIS A 310 -3.70 -3.95 -7.93
CA HIS A 310 -2.93 -4.52 -9.03
C HIS A 310 -1.46 -4.06 -9.02
N ILE A 311 -1.15 -2.94 -8.34
CA ILE A 311 0.20 -2.36 -8.34
C ILE A 311 1.25 -3.24 -7.66
N PHE A 312 0.85 -4.16 -6.77
CA PHE A 312 1.77 -5.11 -6.14
C PHE A 312 2.49 -5.98 -7.18
N LEU A 313 1.72 -6.69 -8.01
CA LEU A 313 2.31 -7.57 -9.02
C LEU A 313 2.95 -6.77 -10.16
N GLN A 314 2.35 -5.64 -10.55
CA GLN A 314 2.90 -4.73 -11.55
C GLN A 314 4.26 -4.17 -11.11
N GLY A 315 4.35 -3.61 -9.91
CA GLY A 315 5.57 -3.07 -9.33
C GLY A 315 6.66 -4.13 -9.25
N ARG A 316 6.33 -5.32 -8.74
CA ARG A 316 7.27 -6.45 -8.69
C ARG A 316 7.79 -6.84 -10.08
N ASN A 317 6.95 -6.84 -11.12
CA ASN A 317 7.42 -7.10 -12.48
C ASN A 317 8.39 -6.02 -12.98
N LYS A 318 8.15 -4.74 -12.67
CA LYS A 318 9.08 -3.66 -13.02
C LYS A 318 10.43 -3.82 -12.31
N LEU A 319 10.44 -4.28 -11.05
CA LEU A 319 11.66 -4.53 -10.29
C LEU A 319 12.55 -5.62 -10.89
N LYS A 320 11.99 -6.61 -11.61
CA LYS A 320 12.78 -7.69 -12.24
C LYS A 320 13.79 -7.20 -13.28
N ALA A 321 13.57 -6.02 -13.84
CA ALA A 321 14.49 -5.40 -14.79
C ALA A 321 15.67 -4.68 -14.10
N LEU A 322 15.60 -4.48 -12.78
CA LEU A 322 16.60 -3.71 -12.02
C LEU A 322 17.74 -4.60 -11.52
N LYS A 323 18.95 -4.06 -11.54
CA LYS A 323 20.14 -4.67 -10.94
C LYS A 323 20.25 -4.30 -9.46
N THR A 324 21.06 -5.04 -8.70
CA THR A 324 21.28 -4.80 -7.26
C THR A 324 21.61 -3.34 -6.92
N PRO A 325 22.49 -2.61 -7.64
CA PRO A 325 22.74 -1.19 -7.33
C PRO A 325 21.49 -0.31 -7.43
N GLN A 326 20.65 -0.54 -8.45
CA GLN A 326 19.39 0.20 -8.64
C GLN A 326 18.38 -0.16 -7.55
N LEU A 327 18.30 -1.43 -7.13
CA LEU A 327 17.45 -1.84 -6.02
C LEU A 327 17.85 -1.15 -4.70
N LYS A 328 19.15 -0.97 -4.45
CA LYS A 328 19.64 -0.22 -3.26
C LYS A 328 19.18 1.25 -3.28
N LEU A 329 19.07 1.89 -4.45
CA LEU A 329 18.56 3.27 -4.55
C LEU A 329 17.11 3.39 -4.09
N LEU A 330 16.28 2.37 -4.30
CA LEU A 330 14.87 2.39 -3.86
C LEU A 330 14.73 2.42 -2.32
N TYR A 331 15.81 2.09 -1.60
CA TYR A 331 15.90 2.17 -0.15
C TYR A 331 16.40 3.52 0.38
N LEU A 332 16.72 4.51 -0.48
CA LEU A 332 17.12 5.86 -0.02
C LEU A 332 16.00 6.58 0.77
N GLY A 333 14.76 6.17 0.55
CA GLY A 333 13.55 6.70 1.19
C GLY A 333 12.31 6.03 0.62
N LYS A 334 11.13 6.62 0.84
CA LYS A 334 9.88 6.33 0.14
C LYS A 334 9.88 6.92 -1.29
N VAL A 335 10.85 6.50 -2.08
CA VAL A 335 11.09 6.98 -3.46
C VAL A 335 10.38 6.11 -4.50
N SER A 336 10.43 6.50 -5.78
CA SER A 336 9.78 5.75 -6.86
C SER A 336 10.76 5.30 -7.92
N ILE A 337 10.50 4.13 -8.54
CA ILE A 337 11.35 3.53 -9.59
C ILE A 337 11.64 4.51 -10.74
N GLN A 338 10.71 5.42 -11.06
CA GLN A 338 10.89 6.37 -12.16
C GLN A 338 11.96 7.45 -11.90
N TYR A 339 12.41 7.62 -10.65
CA TYR A 339 13.39 8.65 -10.28
C TYR A 339 14.81 8.08 -10.06
N LEU A 340 15.09 6.84 -10.49
CA LEU A 340 16.40 6.20 -10.26
C LEU A 340 17.58 7.05 -10.75
N ASP A 341 17.48 7.67 -11.92
CA ASP A 341 18.58 8.49 -12.49
C ASP A 341 18.82 9.78 -11.69
N VAL A 342 17.74 10.44 -11.25
CA VAL A 342 17.79 11.63 -10.39
C VAL A 342 18.42 11.26 -9.04
N LEU A 343 17.99 10.15 -8.44
CA LEU A 343 18.51 9.65 -7.17
C LEU A 343 20.00 9.29 -7.26
N GLN A 344 20.42 8.65 -8.35
CA GLN A 344 21.82 8.33 -8.58
C GLN A 344 22.67 9.61 -8.67
N THR A 345 22.20 10.60 -9.43
CA THR A 345 22.89 11.90 -9.57
C THR A 345 23.05 12.60 -8.22
N LEU A 346 21.97 12.70 -7.44
CA LEU A 346 22.02 13.31 -6.10
C LEU A 346 22.98 12.57 -5.15
N LEU A 347 23.07 11.24 -5.28
CA LEU A 347 23.97 10.43 -4.46
C LEU A 347 25.43 10.64 -4.85
N ASP A 348 25.73 10.68 -6.15
CA ASP A 348 27.07 10.92 -6.68
C ASP A 348 27.58 12.33 -6.35
N ASP A 349 26.69 13.33 -6.39
CA ASP A 349 26.95 14.72 -6.00
C ASP A 349 27.04 14.90 -4.47
N LYS A 350 26.84 13.83 -3.69
CA LYS A 350 26.83 13.83 -2.21
C LYS A 350 25.80 14.80 -1.63
N GLU A 351 24.71 15.01 -2.35
CA GLU A 351 23.57 15.79 -1.89
C GLU A 351 22.67 14.95 -0.97
N ILE A 352 22.57 13.65 -1.21
CA ILE A 352 21.83 12.71 -0.35
C ILE A 352 22.75 11.63 0.26
N LEU A 353 22.25 10.92 1.26
CA LEU A 353 22.98 9.89 2.00
C LEU A 353 22.68 8.49 1.44
N HIS A 354 23.68 7.60 1.46
CA HIS A 354 23.45 6.17 1.23
C HIS A 354 22.45 5.56 2.24
N PRO A 355 21.67 4.54 1.85
CA PRO A 355 20.74 3.88 2.76
C PRO A 355 21.49 3.21 3.92
N ALA A 356 21.03 3.43 5.14
CA ALA A 356 21.59 2.80 6.34
C ALA A 356 20.96 1.43 6.64
N HIS A 357 19.68 1.27 6.30
CA HIS A 357 18.95 0.03 6.44
C HIS A 357 18.71 -0.60 5.06
N LEU A 358 19.18 -1.83 4.90
CA LEU A 358 18.94 -2.66 3.71
C LEU A 358 18.50 -4.06 4.15
N PRO A 359 17.60 -4.71 3.40
CA PRO A 359 17.32 -6.13 3.54
C PRO A 359 18.60 -6.94 3.38
N LEU A 360 18.67 -8.10 4.04
CA LEU A 360 19.90 -8.93 4.08
C LEU A 360 20.43 -9.27 2.68
N TYR A 361 19.56 -9.55 1.70
CA TYR A 361 19.98 -9.91 0.35
C TYR A 361 20.55 -8.75 -0.48
N LEU A 362 20.41 -7.50 -0.01
CA LEU A 362 20.94 -6.29 -0.64
C LEU A 362 22.14 -5.71 0.09
N ARG A 363 22.61 -6.33 1.18
CA ARG A 363 23.78 -5.80 1.92
C ARG A 363 25.05 -5.98 1.11
#